data_AF-A0A2D6Q9I6-F1
#
_entry.id   AF-A0A2D6Q9I6-F1
#
_cell.length_a   1.000
_cell.length_b   1.000
_cell.length_c   1.000
_cell.angle_alpha   90.00
_cell.angle_beta   90.00
_cell.angle_gamma   90.00
#
_symmetry.space_group_name_H-M   'P 1'
#
loop_
_entity.id
_entity.type
_entity.pdbx_description
1 polymer ?
#
loop_
_entity_poly.entity_id
_entity_poly.type
_entity_poly.pdbx_seq_one_letter_code
_entity_poly.pdbx_strand_id
1 'polypeptide(L)'
;MGNYVVAKNNSLGTYVRAQDIIFNTTMGTYVVAKNDSMGLYVQAKNNSLATWADNKFLLNTGDTATGTYDFNGGWQSNGLTISDGDIYAQTGFFYNITGLNVNTLDVNGSLLPQEGWDDTFDLGNQTLRWRDVWLSGEVHSNGSENNWFLGNVGIGTTSPDAHVNLHITDTDYAFLALEATNAGGRQYELFSYATDESFHLYDRTATAYRLTVDETGKVGIGTTSPAAKLHTYNSGTYEALRMDGGTFAGSTVTAAFRNGNNAYQSVMGSYYGNWWLEVGTVASQVRAITVLGHGNPGFVGIGTTSPETTAHIATTTGALISDYGSAGGRGSMLYFGSYDQYHNFYIGNDGTNYFSIGQAGTDDTPIGNTKNPKFTVTGGGYVGIGTTSPSHNLNVVGNVNITGNLLVGGCIQYNYNTTLGACL
;
A
#
# COMPACT_ATOMS: atom_id res chain seq x y z
N MET A 1 107.14 -17.49 112.50
CA MET A 1 105.83 -18.10 112.16
C MET A 1 105.00 -17.29 111.15
N GLY A 2 105.07 -15.95 111.09
CA GLY A 2 104.16 -15.12 110.27
C GLY A 2 103.98 -15.51 108.78
N ASN A 3 105.06 -15.79 108.05
CA ASN A 3 105.01 -15.94 106.59
C ASN A 3 104.08 -17.07 106.08
N TYR A 4 103.85 -18.12 106.87
CA TYR A 4 103.00 -19.25 106.45
C TYR A 4 101.50 -18.91 106.46
N VAL A 5 101.07 -17.97 107.32
CA VAL A 5 99.67 -17.53 107.42
C VAL A 5 99.27 -16.69 106.22
N VAL A 6 100.14 -15.76 105.80
CA VAL A 6 99.91 -14.88 104.64
C VAL A 6 99.77 -15.70 103.34
N ALA A 7 100.61 -16.72 103.15
CA ALA A 7 100.55 -17.60 101.98
C ALA A 7 99.22 -18.36 101.88
N LYS A 8 98.72 -18.93 103.00
CA LYS A 8 97.40 -19.60 103.01
C LYS A 8 96.25 -18.62 102.81
N ASN A 9 96.30 -17.43 103.41
CA ASN A 9 95.22 -16.45 103.28
C ASN A 9 95.10 -15.92 101.85
N ASN A 10 96.22 -15.59 101.19
CA ASN A 10 96.22 -15.23 99.77
C ASN A 10 95.69 -16.37 98.87
N SER A 11 96.04 -17.63 99.18
CA SER A 11 95.57 -18.80 98.43
C SER A 11 94.05 -19.01 98.53
N LEU A 12 93.45 -18.88 99.72
CA LEU A 12 91.99 -18.85 99.86
C LEU A 12 91.39 -17.64 99.11
N GLY A 13 92.00 -16.45 99.25
CA GLY A 13 91.56 -15.24 98.56
C GLY A 13 91.60 -15.33 97.03
N THR A 14 92.49 -16.14 96.44
CA THR A 14 92.45 -16.46 95.00
C THR A 14 91.45 -17.55 94.66
N TYR A 15 91.29 -18.59 95.51
CA TYR A 15 90.34 -19.68 95.28
C TYR A 15 88.88 -19.18 95.29
N VAL A 16 88.51 -18.37 96.30
CA VAL A 16 87.16 -17.81 96.42
C VAL A 16 86.84 -16.91 95.22
N ARG A 17 87.73 -15.98 94.85
CA ARG A 17 87.52 -15.11 93.67
C ARG A 17 87.45 -15.90 92.36
N ALA A 18 88.21 -16.98 92.21
CA ALA A 18 88.10 -17.86 91.06
C ALA A 18 86.74 -18.59 91.01
N GLN A 19 86.25 -19.08 92.16
CA GLN A 19 84.92 -19.70 92.26
C GLN A 19 83.80 -18.71 91.97
N ASP A 20 83.85 -17.49 92.51
CA ASP A 20 82.86 -16.42 92.23
C ASP A 20 82.84 -16.07 90.74
N ILE A 21 84.01 -15.92 90.09
CA ILE A 21 84.10 -15.65 88.65
C ILE A 21 83.50 -16.81 87.83
N ILE A 22 83.76 -18.06 88.21
CA ILE A 22 83.21 -19.26 87.53
C ILE A 22 81.69 -19.37 87.72
N PHE A 23 81.17 -19.14 88.94
CA PHE A 23 79.72 -19.16 89.18
C PHE A 23 79.01 -18.03 88.44
N ASN A 24 79.57 -16.81 88.45
CA ASN A 24 79.00 -15.66 87.77
C ASN A 24 78.99 -15.83 86.24
N THR A 25 80.08 -16.33 85.64
CA THR A 25 80.13 -16.64 84.19
C THR A 25 79.21 -17.81 83.79
N THR A 26 79.07 -18.83 84.64
CA THR A 26 78.09 -19.93 84.44
C THR A 26 76.65 -19.43 84.53
N MET A 27 76.33 -18.52 85.46
CA MET A 27 75.00 -17.89 85.54
C MET A 27 74.73 -16.97 84.35
N GLY A 28 75.70 -16.15 83.94
CA GLY A 28 75.56 -15.27 82.77
C GLY A 28 75.27 -16.04 81.48
N THR A 29 76.01 -17.13 81.24
CA THR A 29 75.77 -18.00 80.07
C THR A 29 74.42 -18.73 80.14
N TYR A 30 73.97 -19.17 81.32
CA TYR A 30 72.63 -19.74 81.49
C TYR A 30 71.51 -18.73 81.20
N VAL A 31 71.64 -17.49 81.70
CA VAL A 31 70.64 -16.42 81.48
C VAL A 31 70.58 -16.02 79.99
N VAL A 32 71.73 -15.88 79.32
CA VAL A 32 71.79 -15.63 77.87
C VAL A 32 71.10 -16.76 77.10
N ALA A 33 71.49 -18.02 77.31
CA ALA A 33 70.90 -19.16 76.62
C ALA A 33 69.38 -19.30 76.85
N LYS A 34 68.87 -18.90 78.03
CA LYS A 34 67.43 -18.84 78.31
C LYS A 34 66.73 -17.68 77.61
N ASN A 35 67.33 -16.49 77.55
CA ASN A 35 66.79 -15.36 76.80
C ASN A 35 66.77 -15.65 75.30
N ASP A 36 67.83 -16.23 74.73
CA ASP A 36 67.90 -16.60 73.31
C ASP A 36 66.84 -17.66 72.97
N SER A 37 66.73 -18.71 73.80
CA SER A 37 65.68 -19.73 73.65
C SER A 37 64.27 -19.16 73.76
N MET A 38 64.05 -18.11 74.56
CA MET A 38 62.76 -17.46 74.73
C MET A 38 62.46 -16.50 73.56
N GLY A 39 63.47 -15.79 73.05
CA GLY A 39 63.39 -14.98 71.84
C GLY A 39 63.05 -15.82 70.61
N LEU A 40 63.72 -16.97 70.42
CA LEU A 40 63.41 -17.93 69.36
C LEU A 40 61.99 -18.50 69.49
N TYR A 41 61.52 -18.78 70.71
CA TYR A 41 60.14 -19.23 70.94
C TYR A 41 59.11 -18.16 70.57
N VAL A 42 59.32 -16.91 70.99
CA VAL A 42 58.45 -15.77 70.67
C VAL A 42 58.46 -15.49 69.16
N GLN A 43 59.63 -15.53 68.51
CA GLN A 43 59.74 -15.33 67.07
C GLN A 43 59.04 -16.43 66.28
N ALA A 44 59.23 -17.71 66.66
CA ALA A 44 58.51 -18.83 66.05
C ALA A 44 56.99 -18.72 66.23
N LYS A 45 56.51 -18.24 67.39
CA LYS A 45 55.09 -17.99 67.63
C LYS A 45 54.54 -16.80 66.85
N ASN A 46 55.28 -15.69 66.75
CA ASN A 46 54.86 -14.55 65.94
C ASN A 46 54.81 -14.90 64.44
N ASN A 47 55.83 -15.60 63.91
CA ASN A 47 55.81 -16.07 62.52
C ASN A 47 54.62 -17.00 62.27
N SER A 48 54.37 -17.97 63.18
CA SER A 48 53.21 -18.86 63.11
C SER A 48 51.86 -18.13 63.23
N LEU A 49 51.82 -16.96 63.85
CA LEU A 49 50.60 -16.15 63.99
C LEU A 49 50.36 -15.28 62.75
N ALA A 50 51.42 -14.69 62.18
CA ALA A 50 51.36 -13.97 60.91
C ALA A 50 50.90 -14.91 59.77
N THR A 51 51.61 -16.02 59.55
CA THR A 51 51.22 -17.01 58.52
C THR A 51 49.84 -17.61 58.77
N TRP A 52 49.32 -17.61 60.01
CA TRP A 52 47.92 -18.00 60.28
C TRP A 52 46.92 -16.89 59.94
N ALA A 53 47.25 -15.62 60.20
CA ALA A 53 46.43 -14.47 59.87
C ALA A 53 46.31 -14.26 58.35
N ASP A 54 47.44 -14.26 57.64
CA ASP A 54 47.51 -14.06 56.18
C ASP A 54 46.66 -15.10 55.42
N ASN A 55 46.63 -16.35 55.92
CA ASN A 55 45.84 -17.46 55.36
C ASN A 55 44.37 -17.50 55.84
N LYS A 56 43.91 -16.51 56.62
CA LYS A 56 42.55 -16.51 57.21
C LYS A 56 41.78 -15.21 57.12
N PHE A 57 42.45 -14.05 57.08
CA PHE A 57 41.81 -12.75 57.09
C PHE A 57 42.56 -11.78 56.18
N LEU A 58 41.83 -11.19 55.23
CA LEU A 58 42.22 -9.90 54.66
C LEU A 58 42.24 -8.89 55.82
N LEU A 59 43.41 -8.36 56.16
CA LEU A 59 43.54 -7.47 57.32
C LEU A 59 42.91 -6.11 57.00
N ASN A 60 41.95 -5.70 57.83
CA ASN A 60 41.04 -4.58 57.59
C ASN A 60 41.69 -3.17 57.65
N THR A 61 43.03 -3.09 57.57
CA THR A 61 43.82 -1.85 57.62
C THR A 61 45.12 -1.97 56.84
N GLY A 62 45.11 -1.61 55.56
CA GLY A 62 46.33 -1.23 54.82
C GLY A 62 46.96 -2.28 53.89
N ASP A 63 46.50 -3.53 53.88
CA ASP A 63 46.89 -4.47 52.83
C ASP A 63 46.28 -4.05 51.49
N THR A 64 47.10 -3.95 50.45
CA THR A 64 46.68 -3.57 49.09
C THR A 64 46.08 -4.75 48.30
N ALA A 65 45.89 -5.91 48.94
CA ALA A 65 45.33 -7.14 48.36
C ALA A 65 45.92 -7.51 46.97
N THR A 66 47.23 -7.36 46.81
CA THR A 66 47.93 -7.61 45.54
C THR A 66 48.27 -9.09 45.39
N GLY A 67 47.39 -9.84 44.73
CA GLY A 67 47.58 -11.27 44.43
C GLY A 67 46.29 -11.97 44.05
N THR A 68 46.34 -13.31 44.05
CA THR A 68 45.20 -14.20 43.79
C THR A 68 44.66 -14.75 45.11
N TYR A 69 43.35 -14.59 45.37
CA TYR A 69 42.69 -14.98 46.62
C TYR A 69 41.56 -15.99 46.35
N ASP A 70 41.82 -17.25 46.68
CA ASP A 70 40.89 -18.36 46.46
C ASP A 70 39.99 -18.64 47.68
N PHE A 71 38.70 -18.35 47.52
CA PHE A 71 37.65 -18.71 48.47
C PHE A 71 37.01 -20.03 48.05
N ASN A 72 36.85 -20.96 49.00
CA ASN A 72 36.28 -22.30 48.77
C ASN A 72 36.96 -23.10 47.62
N GLY A 73 38.29 -23.01 47.50
CA GLY A 73 39.06 -23.71 46.46
C GLY A 73 39.12 -22.99 45.10
N GLY A 74 38.70 -21.73 45.04
CA GLY A 74 38.85 -20.87 43.87
C GLY A 74 37.77 -21.07 42.80
N TRP A 75 37.74 -20.18 41.82
CA TRP A 75 36.67 -20.06 40.81
C TRP A 75 36.46 -21.33 39.99
N GLN A 76 37.51 -22.12 39.77
CA GLN A 76 37.46 -23.37 39.02
C GLN A 76 36.79 -24.52 39.79
N SER A 77 36.66 -24.39 41.12
CA SER A 77 36.21 -25.44 42.05
C SER A 77 34.78 -25.21 42.59
N ASN A 78 33.94 -24.43 41.90
CA ASN A 78 32.69 -23.84 42.41
C ASN A 78 32.91 -22.86 43.59
N GLY A 79 34.12 -22.29 43.68
CA GLY A 79 34.46 -21.22 44.61
C GLY A 79 34.41 -19.84 43.96
N LEU A 80 35.11 -18.90 44.60
CA LEU A 80 35.34 -17.53 44.14
C LEU A 80 36.85 -17.30 44.14
N THR A 81 37.37 -16.63 43.11
CA THR A 81 38.73 -16.10 43.09
C THR A 81 38.67 -14.61 42.83
N ILE A 82 39.42 -13.84 43.62
CA ILE A 82 39.73 -12.44 43.30
C ILE A 82 41.19 -12.41 42.85
N SER A 83 41.47 -11.92 41.64
CA SER A 83 42.84 -11.79 41.13
C SER A 83 42.96 -10.50 40.33
N ASP A 84 44.03 -9.75 40.57
CA ASP A 84 44.43 -8.58 39.76
C ASP A 84 43.37 -7.45 39.68
N GLY A 85 42.35 -7.50 40.56
CA GLY A 85 41.21 -6.57 40.62
C GLY A 85 39.88 -7.18 40.14
N ASP A 86 39.94 -8.27 39.37
CA ASP A 86 38.78 -8.96 38.81
C ASP A 86 38.16 -9.97 39.79
N ILE A 87 36.87 -10.26 39.59
CA ILE A 87 36.08 -11.24 40.34
C ILE A 87 35.74 -12.41 39.41
N TYR A 88 36.31 -13.58 39.69
CA TYR A 88 36.05 -14.82 38.96
C TYR A 88 35.21 -15.77 39.82
N ALA A 89 34.05 -16.20 39.33
CA ALA A 89 33.20 -17.20 39.99
C ALA A 89 32.40 -17.99 38.95
N GLN A 90 32.18 -19.28 39.20
CA GLN A 90 31.27 -20.11 38.38
C GLN A 90 29.79 -19.79 38.62
N THR A 91 29.45 -19.32 39.83
CA THR A 91 28.08 -18.91 40.21
C THR A 91 28.16 -17.76 41.20
N GLY A 92 27.34 -16.71 41.02
CA GLY A 92 27.22 -15.58 41.95
C GLY A 92 25.76 -15.25 42.24
N PHE A 93 25.40 -15.15 43.53
CA PHE A 93 24.06 -14.79 43.98
C PHE A 93 24.08 -13.37 44.58
N PHE A 94 23.62 -12.39 43.80
CA PHE A 94 23.60 -10.98 44.21
C PHE A 94 22.18 -10.54 44.57
N TYR A 95 21.99 -10.07 45.81
CA TYR A 95 20.70 -9.53 46.25
C TYR A 95 20.61 -8.03 45.94
N ASN A 96 19.73 -7.66 45.00
CA ASN A 96 19.39 -6.29 44.65
C ASN A 96 20.58 -5.40 44.20
N ILE A 97 21.05 -5.60 42.97
CA ILE A 97 22.02 -4.69 42.32
C ILE A 97 21.27 -3.40 41.94
N THR A 98 21.36 -2.37 42.79
CA THR A 98 20.71 -1.07 42.58
C THR A 98 21.42 -0.15 41.57
N GLY A 99 22.60 -0.56 41.08
CA GLY A 99 23.32 0.10 40.01
C GLY A 99 24.54 -0.71 39.58
N LEU A 100 24.75 -0.82 38.27
CA LEU A 100 25.90 -1.48 37.64
C LEU A 100 26.55 -0.52 36.65
N ASN A 101 27.69 0.05 36.99
CA ASN A 101 28.43 0.96 36.12
C ASN A 101 29.51 0.20 35.35
N VAL A 102 29.19 -0.24 34.13
CA VAL A 102 30.11 -0.94 33.23
C VAL A 102 30.06 -0.32 31.84
N ASN A 103 31.22 -0.18 31.19
CA ASN A 103 31.30 0.33 29.81
C ASN A 103 30.76 -0.69 28.78
N THR A 104 30.90 -1.98 29.10
CA THR A 104 30.44 -3.11 28.30
C THR A 104 29.94 -4.19 29.26
N LEU A 105 28.79 -4.79 28.95
CA LEU A 105 28.32 -6.02 29.59
C LEU A 105 28.27 -7.11 28.53
N ASP A 106 29.28 -7.99 28.52
CA ASP A 106 29.30 -9.18 27.66
C ASP A 106 28.76 -10.38 28.44
N VAL A 107 27.87 -11.15 27.82
CA VAL A 107 27.18 -12.30 28.43
C VAL A 107 27.23 -13.46 27.46
N ASN A 108 28.32 -14.22 27.55
CA ASN A 108 28.54 -15.44 26.78
C ASN A 108 27.65 -16.58 27.30
N GLY A 109 26.39 -16.59 26.87
CA GLY A 109 25.39 -17.58 27.28
C GLY A 109 23.98 -17.05 27.17
N SER A 110 23.23 -17.08 28.27
CA SER A 110 21.87 -16.58 28.35
C SER A 110 21.70 -15.68 29.56
N LEU A 111 20.94 -14.61 29.40
CA LEU A 111 20.53 -13.74 30.50
C LEU A 111 19.40 -14.35 31.37
N LEU A 112 18.75 -15.43 30.91
CA LEU A 112 17.55 -16.02 31.54
C LEU A 112 17.70 -16.33 33.05
N PRO A 113 16.65 -16.12 33.87
CA PRO A 113 16.72 -16.35 35.31
C PRO A 113 16.57 -17.83 35.65
N GLN A 114 16.99 -18.19 36.87
CA GLN A 114 16.63 -19.45 37.47
C GLN A 114 15.10 -19.54 37.65
N GLU A 115 14.54 -20.74 37.45
CA GLU A 115 13.11 -21.02 37.57
C GLU A 115 12.55 -20.64 38.95
N GLY A 116 11.45 -19.89 38.99
CA GLY A 116 10.76 -19.47 40.22
C GLY A 116 11.14 -18.08 40.77
N TRP A 117 11.80 -17.23 39.98
CA TRP A 117 12.22 -15.86 40.36
C TRP A 117 11.53 -14.78 39.50
N ASP A 118 10.20 -14.88 39.43
CA ASP A 118 9.40 -14.29 38.35
C ASP A 118 9.07 -12.78 38.50
N ASP A 119 9.15 -12.21 39.71
CA ASP A 119 8.51 -10.93 40.06
C ASP A 119 9.43 -9.68 40.08
N THR A 120 10.77 -9.82 39.89
CA THR A 120 11.73 -8.77 40.32
C THR A 120 12.76 -8.33 39.28
N PHE A 121 13.14 -9.17 38.31
CA PHE A 121 14.17 -8.85 37.32
C PHE A 121 13.73 -9.23 35.91
N ASP A 122 14.07 -8.35 34.96
CA ASP A 122 13.34 -8.15 33.65
C ASP A 122 14.27 -9.05 32.74
N LEU A 123 13.74 -10.20 32.28
CA LEU A 123 14.39 -11.22 31.48
C LEU A 123 13.33 -12.00 30.67
N GLY A 124 13.76 -12.69 29.60
CA GLY A 124 12.89 -13.61 28.84
C GLY A 124 12.56 -14.92 29.60
N ASN A 125 12.06 -15.92 28.87
CA ASN A 125 11.69 -17.23 29.42
C ASN A 125 11.94 -18.33 28.35
N GLN A 126 11.73 -19.60 28.72
CA GLN A 126 11.44 -20.67 27.76
C GLN A 126 10.07 -20.50 27.06
N THR A 127 9.15 -19.71 27.64
CA THR A 127 7.86 -19.34 27.04
C THR A 127 7.70 -17.82 26.91
N LEU A 128 7.26 -17.11 27.95
CA LEU A 128 7.27 -15.64 28.05
C LEU A 128 7.56 -15.16 29.49
N ARG A 129 8.34 -14.08 29.62
CA ARG A 129 8.53 -13.20 30.80
C ARG A 129 8.94 -11.80 30.29
N TRP A 130 9.12 -10.85 31.22
CA TRP A 130 9.22 -9.39 31.04
C TRP A 130 7.87 -8.67 30.81
N ARG A 131 7.83 -7.35 31.04
CA ARG A 131 6.64 -6.48 30.94
C ARG A 131 6.93 -5.19 30.16
N ASP A 132 7.93 -4.42 30.56
CA ASP A 132 8.37 -3.15 29.97
C ASP A 132 9.92 -3.03 29.87
N VAL A 133 10.52 -3.28 28.69
CA VAL A 133 11.97 -3.09 28.48
C VAL A 133 12.30 -1.66 28.06
N TRP A 134 12.99 -0.89 28.92
CA TRP A 134 13.33 0.51 28.67
C TRP A 134 14.78 0.67 28.20
N LEU A 135 14.96 1.12 26.95
CA LEU A 135 16.26 1.42 26.36
C LEU A 135 16.26 2.86 25.83
N SER A 136 17.31 3.62 26.11
CA SER A 136 17.47 5.04 25.71
C SER A 136 18.23 5.24 24.39
N GLY A 137 18.49 4.15 23.66
CA GLY A 137 19.26 4.13 22.42
C GLY A 137 18.76 3.07 21.45
N GLU A 138 19.58 2.71 20.47
CA GLU A 138 19.21 1.82 19.37
C GLU A 138 19.19 0.34 19.77
N VAL A 139 18.25 -0.43 19.20
CA VAL A 139 18.16 -1.89 19.36
C VAL A 139 18.73 -2.57 18.13
N HIS A 140 19.93 -3.14 18.24
CA HIS A 140 20.61 -3.84 17.16
C HIS A 140 20.45 -5.36 17.31
N SER A 141 19.75 -6.00 16.38
CA SER A 141 19.71 -7.47 16.27
C SER A 141 20.42 -7.91 14.99
N ASN A 142 21.66 -8.38 15.14
CA ASN A 142 22.53 -8.85 14.06
C ASN A 142 22.61 -10.39 14.00
N GLY A 143 21.53 -11.08 14.37
CA GLY A 143 21.42 -12.53 14.28
C GLY A 143 21.18 -12.99 12.83
N SER A 144 21.61 -14.21 12.50
CA SER A 144 21.32 -14.86 11.21
C SER A 144 19.95 -15.56 11.16
N GLU A 145 19.14 -15.44 12.22
CA GLU A 145 17.83 -16.07 12.38
C GLU A 145 16.73 -15.02 12.59
N ASN A 146 15.49 -15.46 12.85
CA ASN A 146 14.33 -14.57 12.93
C ASN A 146 14.25 -13.84 14.28
N ASN A 147 13.83 -12.57 14.24
CA ASN A 147 13.33 -11.87 15.42
C ASN A 147 11.81 -12.14 15.55
N TRP A 148 11.36 -12.68 16.68
CA TRP A 148 9.96 -13.00 16.91
C TRP A 148 9.31 -12.05 17.93
N PHE A 149 8.15 -11.51 17.57
CA PHE A 149 7.27 -10.76 18.47
C PHE A 149 5.94 -11.53 18.59
N LEU A 150 5.51 -11.79 19.83
CA LEU A 150 4.30 -12.58 20.14
C LEU A 150 3.06 -11.72 20.43
N GLY A 151 3.21 -10.40 20.41
CA GLY A 151 2.14 -9.41 20.59
C GLY A 151 2.38 -8.18 19.71
N ASN A 152 1.52 -7.19 19.83
CA ASN A 152 1.46 -6.06 18.92
C ASN A 152 2.67 -5.13 19.11
N VAL A 153 3.39 -4.84 18.03
CA VAL A 153 4.57 -3.95 18.03
C VAL A 153 4.12 -2.50 17.87
N GLY A 154 4.57 -1.61 18.76
CA GLY A 154 4.37 -0.16 18.66
C GLY A 154 5.61 0.55 18.14
N ILE A 155 5.45 1.41 17.13
CA ILE A 155 6.47 2.34 16.64
C ILE A 155 5.89 3.75 16.75
N GLY A 156 6.51 4.61 17.57
CA GLY A 156 6.00 5.95 17.86
C GLY A 156 4.82 6.01 18.85
N THR A 157 4.35 4.86 19.37
CA THR A 157 3.26 4.78 20.35
C THR A 157 3.59 3.87 21.52
N THR A 158 3.19 4.29 22.73
CA THR A 158 3.20 3.47 23.96
C THR A 158 1.90 2.67 24.14
N SER A 159 1.02 2.66 23.13
CA SER A 159 -0.25 1.94 23.14
C SER A 159 -0.56 1.47 21.71
N PRO A 160 -0.01 0.32 21.29
CA PRO A 160 -0.42 -0.35 20.05
C PRO A 160 -1.92 -0.65 20.10
N ASP A 161 -2.65 -0.44 19.01
CA ASP A 161 -4.05 -0.82 18.96
C ASP A 161 -4.17 -2.35 19.00
N ALA A 162 -5.08 -2.88 19.83
CA ALA A 162 -5.31 -4.32 19.98
C ALA A 162 -5.69 -5.02 18.67
N HIS A 163 -6.24 -4.29 17.69
CA HIS A 163 -6.67 -4.83 16.40
C HIS A 163 -5.52 -5.00 15.37
N VAL A 164 -4.30 -4.52 15.63
CA VAL A 164 -3.18 -4.57 14.66
C VAL A 164 -1.87 -5.08 15.27
N ASN A 165 -1.24 -6.05 14.61
CA ASN A 165 0.04 -6.63 15.06
C ASN A 165 1.23 -5.66 14.98
N LEU A 166 1.10 -4.58 14.22
CA LEU A 166 2.09 -3.50 14.08
C LEU A 166 1.33 -2.17 14.01
N HIS A 167 1.50 -1.32 15.01
CA HIS A 167 0.94 0.04 15.07
C HIS A 167 2.08 1.05 14.91
N ILE A 168 2.12 1.74 13.76
CA ILE A 168 3.05 2.85 13.49
C ILE A 168 2.26 4.15 13.60
N THR A 169 2.76 5.10 14.40
CA THR A 169 2.14 6.43 14.56
C THR A 169 3.19 7.52 14.55
N ASP A 170 2.88 8.64 13.92
CA ASP A 170 3.62 9.90 14.01
C ASP A 170 2.61 11.06 14.12
N THR A 171 3.10 12.28 14.39
CA THR A 171 2.29 13.50 14.38
C THR A 171 1.94 14.03 12.98
N ASP A 172 2.72 13.69 11.94
CA ASP A 172 2.53 14.19 10.57
C ASP A 172 2.47 13.04 9.54
N TYR A 173 3.43 12.11 9.57
CA TYR A 173 3.51 11.00 8.61
C TYR A 173 3.86 9.65 9.27
N ALA A 174 2.92 8.71 9.28
CA ALA A 174 3.20 7.34 9.73
C ALA A 174 3.67 6.46 8.55
N PHE A 175 5.00 6.35 8.36
CA PHE A 175 5.60 5.61 7.25
C PHE A 175 5.85 4.11 7.53
N LEU A 176 5.52 3.27 6.55
CA LEU A 176 6.17 1.97 6.33
C LEU A 176 6.96 2.04 5.02
N ALA A 177 8.29 2.05 5.12
CA ALA A 177 9.19 2.04 3.97
C ALA A 177 9.61 0.62 3.58
N LEU A 178 9.64 0.34 2.29
CA LEU A 178 10.10 -0.92 1.69
C LEU A 178 11.15 -0.58 0.61
N GLU A 179 12.42 -0.91 0.86
CA GLU A 179 13.53 -0.59 -0.03
C GLU A 179 14.25 -1.85 -0.53
N ALA A 180 14.51 -1.89 -1.84
CA ALA A 180 15.47 -2.80 -2.46
C ALA A 180 16.72 -2.03 -2.89
N THR A 181 17.86 -2.30 -2.25
CA THR A 181 19.13 -1.57 -2.42
C THR A 181 20.00 -2.09 -3.59
N ASN A 182 19.65 -3.23 -4.18
CA ASN A 182 20.33 -3.79 -5.35
C ASN A 182 20.10 -2.92 -6.62
N ALA A 183 20.98 -3.05 -7.61
CA ALA A 183 20.89 -2.30 -8.87
C ALA A 183 19.52 -2.51 -9.56
N GLY A 184 18.82 -1.41 -9.85
CA GLY A 184 17.46 -1.42 -10.40
C GLY A 184 16.33 -1.54 -9.37
N GLY A 185 16.66 -1.65 -8.08
CA GLY A 185 15.72 -1.58 -6.97
C GLY A 185 15.09 -0.20 -6.78
N ARG A 186 14.14 -0.13 -5.84
CA ARG A 186 13.37 1.08 -5.50
C ARG A 186 13.04 1.10 -4.02
N GLN A 187 12.76 2.30 -3.53
CA GLN A 187 12.12 2.57 -2.25
C GLN A 187 10.67 2.95 -2.50
N TYR A 188 9.74 2.21 -1.92
CA TYR A 188 8.32 2.54 -1.83
C TYR A 188 7.95 2.84 -0.38
N GLU A 189 7.06 3.81 -0.19
CA GLU A 189 6.56 4.23 1.11
C GLU A 189 5.04 4.08 1.11
N LEU A 190 4.51 3.34 2.09
CA LEU A 190 3.09 3.33 2.43
C LEU A 190 2.93 4.26 3.63
N PHE A 191 2.02 5.24 3.58
CA PHE A 191 1.81 6.14 4.72
C PHE A 191 0.40 6.73 4.78
N SER A 192 -0.01 7.10 5.99
CA SER A 192 -1.04 8.11 6.21
C SER A 192 -0.40 9.48 6.42
N TYR A 193 -1.06 10.54 5.96
CA TYR A 193 -0.61 11.93 6.11
C TYR A 193 -1.64 12.75 6.87
N ALA A 194 -1.23 13.42 7.95
CA ALA A 194 -2.13 14.12 8.85
C ALA A 194 -2.73 15.41 8.26
N THR A 195 -2.03 16.05 7.32
CA THR A 195 -2.41 17.38 6.79
C THR A 195 -3.54 17.34 5.75
N ASP A 196 -3.71 16.23 5.02
CA ASP A 196 -4.80 16.03 4.04
C ASP A 196 -5.64 14.76 4.31
N GLU A 197 -5.53 14.21 5.52
CA GLU A 197 -6.30 13.06 6.04
C GLU A 197 -6.27 11.81 5.13
N SER A 198 -5.21 11.66 4.33
CA SER A 198 -5.14 10.70 3.23
C SER A 198 -4.25 9.47 3.52
N PHE A 199 -4.35 8.47 2.64
CA PHE A 199 -3.44 7.32 2.58
C PHE A 199 -2.77 7.22 1.20
N HIS A 200 -1.46 6.96 1.16
CA HIS A 200 -0.68 6.91 -0.06
C HIS A 200 0.16 5.64 -0.23
N LEU A 201 0.38 5.26 -1.49
CA LEU A 201 1.56 4.51 -1.93
C LEU A 201 2.43 5.44 -2.79
N TYR A 202 3.61 5.76 -2.29
CA TYR A 202 4.55 6.69 -2.90
C TYR A 202 5.82 5.97 -3.37
N ASP A 203 6.25 6.24 -4.61
CA ASP A 203 7.52 5.80 -5.16
C ASP A 203 8.57 6.86 -4.83
N ARG A 204 9.32 6.65 -3.74
CA ARG A 204 10.31 7.60 -3.23
C ARG A 204 11.45 7.79 -4.22
N THR A 205 11.85 6.71 -4.91
CA THR A 205 12.88 6.72 -5.97
C THR A 205 12.47 7.53 -7.20
N ALA A 206 11.19 7.56 -7.56
CA ALA A 206 10.66 8.36 -8.67
C ALA A 206 9.99 9.67 -8.25
N THR A 207 10.00 10.00 -6.94
CA THR A 207 9.28 11.14 -6.34
C THR A 207 7.83 11.26 -6.80
N ALA A 208 7.08 10.15 -6.80
CA ALA A 208 5.77 10.07 -7.44
C ALA A 208 4.73 9.26 -6.67
N TYR A 209 3.57 9.86 -6.41
CA TYR A 209 2.39 9.17 -5.90
C TYR A 209 1.87 8.15 -6.92
N ARG A 210 1.76 6.89 -6.50
CA ARG A 210 1.26 5.78 -7.34
C ARG A 210 -0.22 5.53 -7.07
N LEU A 211 -0.61 5.50 -5.79
CA LEU A 211 -1.98 5.42 -5.34
C LEU A 211 -2.20 6.44 -4.20
N THR A 212 -3.41 7.00 -4.17
CA THR A 212 -3.92 7.90 -3.13
C THR A 212 -5.32 7.44 -2.75
N VAL A 213 -5.68 7.47 -1.47
CA VAL A 213 -7.06 7.46 -0.99
C VAL A 213 -7.27 8.76 -0.24
N ASP A 214 -8.16 9.61 -0.73
CA ASP A 214 -8.41 10.92 -0.12
C ASP A 214 -9.31 10.86 1.11
N GLU A 215 -9.43 11.99 1.81
CA GLU A 215 -10.25 12.21 3.00
C GLU A 215 -11.73 11.84 2.79
N THR A 216 -12.23 12.00 1.57
CA THR A 216 -13.60 11.60 1.19
C THR A 216 -13.71 10.14 0.73
N GLY A 217 -12.63 9.36 0.82
CA GLY A 217 -12.56 7.96 0.38
C GLY A 217 -12.72 7.78 -1.13
N LYS A 218 -12.11 8.65 -1.95
CA LYS A 218 -11.93 8.47 -3.40
C LYS A 218 -10.53 7.93 -3.68
N VAL A 219 -10.40 7.01 -4.63
CA VAL A 219 -9.09 6.42 -5.00
C VAL A 219 -8.51 7.15 -6.21
N GLY A 220 -7.36 7.80 -6.03
CA GLY A 220 -6.50 8.29 -7.12
C GLY A 220 -5.46 7.24 -7.50
N ILE A 221 -5.23 7.04 -8.81
CA ILE A 221 -4.08 6.30 -9.33
C ILE A 221 -3.31 7.25 -10.24
N GLY A 222 -2.03 7.50 -9.93
CA GLY A 222 -1.22 8.52 -10.61
C GLY A 222 -1.60 9.99 -10.28
N THR A 223 -2.45 10.22 -9.27
CA THR A 223 -2.87 11.56 -8.83
C THR A 223 -3.12 11.61 -7.32
N THR A 224 -2.90 12.78 -6.72
CA THR A 224 -3.26 13.10 -5.32
C THR A 224 -4.62 13.77 -5.19
N SER A 225 -5.23 14.22 -6.29
CA SER A 225 -6.54 14.90 -6.28
C SER A 225 -7.55 14.15 -7.14
N PRO A 226 -8.16 13.06 -6.63
CA PRO A 226 -9.18 12.32 -7.35
C PRO A 226 -10.49 13.14 -7.46
N ALA A 227 -10.97 13.34 -8.70
CA ALA A 227 -12.21 14.08 -8.97
C ALA A 227 -13.47 13.19 -8.92
N ALA A 228 -13.30 11.87 -8.84
CA ALA A 228 -14.35 10.85 -8.79
C ALA A 228 -13.90 9.70 -7.89
N LYS A 229 -14.84 8.83 -7.46
CA LYS A 229 -14.56 7.72 -6.52
C LYS A 229 -13.44 6.76 -6.95
N LEU A 230 -13.20 6.65 -8.25
CA LEU A 230 -11.93 6.18 -8.82
C LEU A 230 -11.49 7.19 -9.89
N HIS A 231 -10.28 7.72 -9.79
CA HIS A 231 -9.66 8.61 -10.78
C HIS A 231 -8.29 8.08 -11.16
N THR A 232 -8.21 7.38 -12.29
CA THR A 232 -6.94 7.02 -12.94
C THR A 232 -6.46 8.19 -13.79
N TYR A 233 -5.29 8.75 -13.46
CA TYR A 233 -4.68 9.87 -14.18
C TYR A 233 -3.38 9.45 -14.86
N ASN A 234 -3.24 9.81 -16.13
CA ASN A 234 -2.02 9.64 -16.92
C ASN A 234 -1.83 10.90 -17.77
N SER A 235 -0.67 11.56 -17.62
CA SER A 235 -0.30 12.77 -18.39
C SER A 235 0.49 12.46 -19.67
N GLY A 236 0.84 11.19 -19.91
CA GLY A 236 1.52 10.73 -21.12
C GLY A 236 0.57 10.25 -22.21
N THR A 237 1.14 9.83 -23.35
CA THR A 237 0.43 9.38 -24.56
C THR A 237 -0.24 7.99 -24.45
N TYR A 238 -0.40 7.46 -23.24
CA TYR A 238 -0.83 6.08 -22.99
C TYR A 238 -2.19 6.02 -22.27
N GLU A 239 -2.81 4.84 -22.33
CA GLU A 239 -4.08 4.54 -21.66
C GLU A 239 -4.00 4.86 -20.15
N ALA A 240 -5.01 5.54 -19.61
CA ALA A 240 -5.13 5.78 -18.17
C ALA A 240 -5.76 4.57 -17.44
N LEU A 241 -6.60 3.81 -18.14
CA LEU A 241 -7.14 2.53 -17.72
C LEU A 241 -7.05 1.55 -18.90
N ARG A 242 -6.42 0.40 -18.67
CA ARG A 242 -6.32 -0.70 -19.64
C ARG A 242 -7.09 -1.91 -19.11
N MET A 243 -7.88 -2.55 -19.97
CA MET A 243 -8.65 -3.74 -19.64
C MET A 243 -8.33 -4.83 -20.66
N ASP A 244 -7.36 -5.68 -20.34
CA ASP A 244 -6.98 -6.82 -21.18
C ASP A 244 -7.83 -8.06 -20.87
N GLY A 245 -8.26 -8.75 -21.92
CA GLY A 245 -8.61 -10.16 -21.84
C GLY A 245 -7.34 -11.02 -21.86
N GLY A 246 -7.38 -12.22 -21.28
CA GLY A 246 -6.22 -13.12 -21.26
C GLY A 246 -5.69 -13.46 -22.65
N THR A 247 -4.44 -13.93 -22.74
CA THR A 247 -3.61 -14.04 -23.97
C THR A 247 -4.13 -14.91 -25.12
N PHE A 248 -5.35 -15.45 -25.02
CA PHE A 248 -5.99 -16.24 -26.07
C PHE A 248 -6.83 -15.35 -27.00
N ALA A 249 -6.77 -15.66 -28.30
CA ALA A 249 -7.74 -15.14 -29.26
C ALA A 249 -9.15 -15.61 -28.82
N GLY A 250 -10.04 -14.66 -28.53
CA GLY A 250 -11.38 -14.94 -28.01
C GLY A 250 -11.63 -14.55 -26.55
N SER A 251 -10.66 -13.96 -25.86
CA SER A 251 -10.95 -13.32 -24.57
C SER A 251 -11.84 -12.09 -24.75
N THR A 252 -13.06 -12.15 -24.23
CA THR A 252 -14.00 -11.03 -24.23
C THR A 252 -13.61 -10.00 -23.17
N VAL A 253 -13.38 -8.75 -23.58
CA VAL A 253 -13.28 -7.60 -22.66
C VAL A 253 -14.67 -6.99 -22.52
N THR A 254 -15.09 -6.65 -21.30
CA THR A 254 -16.36 -5.92 -21.07
C THR A 254 -16.22 -4.85 -20.00
N ALA A 255 -16.75 -3.66 -20.28
CA ALA A 255 -17.02 -2.61 -19.30
C ALA A 255 -18.54 -2.55 -19.08
N ALA A 256 -19.01 -2.79 -17.85
CA ALA A 256 -20.41 -2.90 -17.51
C ALA A 256 -20.87 -1.76 -16.59
N PHE A 257 -21.76 -0.91 -17.09
CA PHE A 257 -22.42 0.14 -16.33
C PHE A 257 -23.75 -0.39 -15.80
N ARG A 258 -23.90 -0.49 -14.48
CA ARG A 258 -25.11 -1.00 -13.80
C ARG A 258 -25.68 0.02 -12.84
N ASN A 259 -27.01 0.10 -12.77
CA ASN A 259 -27.69 0.79 -11.66
C ASN A 259 -27.90 -0.20 -10.49
N GLY A 260 -27.97 0.29 -9.25
CA GLY A 260 -27.78 -0.48 -8.01
C GLY A 260 -28.72 -1.66 -7.77
N ASN A 261 -29.86 -1.75 -8.47
CA ASN A 261 -30.78 -2.89 -8.42
C ASN A 261 -30.44 -4.02 -9.41
N ASN A 262 -29.35 -3.92 -10.19
CA ASN A 262 -29.03 -4.76 -11.37
C ASN A 262 -30.13 -4.78 -12.48
N ALA A 263 -31.25 -4.07 -12.30
CA ALA A 263 -32.38 -4.07 -13.22
C ALA A 263 -32.03 -3.55 -14.62
N TYR A 264 -31.05 -2.64 -14.73
CA TYR A 264 -30.56 -2.11 -16.00
C TYR A 264 -29.04 -2.17 -16.07
N GLN A 265 -28.54 -2.62 -17.22
CA GLN A 265 -27.12 -2.71 -17.54
C GLN A 265 -26.88 -2.25 -18.98
N SER A 266 -25.82 -1.46 -19.17
CA SER A 266 -25.19 -1.24 -20.48
C SER A 266 -23.80 -1.89 -20.47
N VAL A 267 -23.46 -2.63 -21.52
CA VAL A 267 -22.16 -3.29 -21.66
C VAL A 267 -21.50 -2.82 -22.95
N MET A 268 -20.33 -2.22 -22.81
CA MET A 268 -19.40 -2.05 -23.91
C MET A 268 -18.48 -3.27 -23.93
N GLY A 269 -18.56 -4.08 -24.98
CA GLY A 269 -17.80 -5.32 -25.09
C GLY A 269 -16.92 -5.37 -26.33
N SER A 270 -15.86 -6.19 -26.31
CA SER A 270 -15.08 -6.52 -27.50
C SER A 270 -14.60 -7.99 -27.54
N TYR A 271 -14.54 -8.56 -28.75
CA TYR A 271 -14.21 -9.97 -29.02
C TYR A 271 -13.75 -10.12 -30.47
N TYR A 272 -12.53 -10.65 -30.69
CA TYR A 272 -11.90 -10.75 -32.04
C TYR A 272 -11.99 -9.44 -32.86
N GLY A 273 -11.75 -8.29 -32.21
CA GLY A 273 -11.83 -6.97 -32.85
C GLY A 273 -13.25 -6.44 -33.12
N ASN A 274 -14.30 -7.27 -33.00
CA ASN A 274 -15.66 -6.75 -32.94
C ASN A 274 -15.82 -5.95 -31.63
N TRP A 275 -16.62 -4.89 -31.68
CA TRP A 275 -17.10 -4.14 -30.51
C TRP A 275 -18.64 -4.17 -30.49
N TRP A 276 -19.25 -4.03 -29.32
CA TRP A 276 -20.70 -3.83 -29.23
C TRP A 276 -21.11 -3.00 -28.02
N LEU A 277 -22.32 -2.45 -28.12
CA LEU A 277 -23.11 -1.94 -27.00
C LEU A 277 -24.32 -2.85 -26.81
N GLU A 278 -24.28 -3.67 -25.77
CA GLU A 278 -25.45 -4.37 -25.24
C GLU A 278 -26.17 -3.47 -24.24
N VAL A 279 -27.50 -3.41 -24.33
CA VAL A 279 -28.37 -2.70 -23.38
C VAL A 279 -29.54 -3.59 -22.98
N GLY A 280 -30.07 -3.34 -21.79
CA GLY A 280 -31.27 -4.02 -21.30
C GLY A 280 -31.19 -4.28 -19.81
N THR A 281 -31.62 -5.46 -19.40
CA THR A 281 -31.63 -5.95 -18.02
C THR A 281 -30.59 -7.06 -17.86
N VAL A 282 -30.14 -7.39 -16.65
CA VAL A 282 -29.24 -8.56 -16.46
C VAL A 282 -29.84 -9.88 -16.97
N ALA A 283 -31.17 -10.02 -16.96
CA ALA A 283 -31.89 -11.21 -17.40
C ALA A 283 -32.21 -11.24 -18.91
N SER A 284 -32.11 -10.10 -19.61
CA SER A 284 -32.37 -9.98 -21.03
C SER A 284 -31.64 -8.76 -21.60
N GLN A 285 -30.62 -9.03 -22.40
CA GLN A 285 -29.72 -8.04 -23.01
C GLN A 285 -29.86 -8.11 -24.53
N VAL A 286 -29.88 -6.95 -25.19
CA VAL A 286 -29.98 -6.83 -26.65
C VAL A 286 -28.77 -6.06 -27.16
N ARG A 287 -28.17 -6.51 -28.26
CA ARG A 287 -27.13 -5.76 -28.98
C ARG A 287 -27.78 -4.57 -29.69
N ALA A 288 -27.88 -3.44 -28.98
CA ALA A 288 -28.41 -2.21 -29.56
C ALA A 288 -27.50 -1.70 -30.67
N ILE A 289 -26.18 -1.82 -30.49
CA ILE A 289 -25.18 -1.54 -31.53
C ILE A 289 -24.15 -2.67 -31.58
N THR A 290 -23.82 -3.14 -32.77
CA THR A 290 -22.69 -4.05 -33.05
C THR A 290 -21.77 -3.37 -34.07
N VAL A 291 -20.46 -3.43 -33.86
CA VAL A 291 -19.45 -3.03 -34.85
C VAL A 291 -18.55 -4.22 -35.11
N LEU A 292 -18.51 -4.70 -36.36
CA LEU A 292 -17.62 -5.80 -36.73
C LEU A 292 -16.17 -5.32 -36.91
N GLY A 293 -15.20 -6.15 -36.53
CA GLY A 293 -13.76 -5.95 -36.72
C GLY A 293 -13.05 -7.11 -37.43
N HIS A 294 -13.76 -8.22 -37.68
CA HIS A 294 -13.33 -9.30 -38.58
C HIS A 294 -14.46 -9.69 -39.53
N GLY A 295 -14.12 -10.37 -40.62
CA GLY A 295 -15.05 -10.66 -41.72
C GLY A 295 -15.37 -9.41 -42.54
N ASN A 296 -16.20 -8.53 -41.99
CA ASN A 296 -16.60 -7.24 -42.57
C ASN A 296 -16.25 -6.08 -41.61
N PRO A 297 -14.96 -5.73 -41.43
CA PRO A 297 -14.54 -4.71 -40.45
C PRO A 297 -15.16 -3.34 -40.73
N GLY A 298 -15.59 -2.66 -39.67
CA GLY A 298 -16.22 -1.33 -39.71
C GLY A 298 -17.74 -1.34 -39.91
N PHE A 299 -18.38 -2.51 -40.08
CA PHE A 299 -19.83 -2.57 -40.28
C PHE A 299 -20.59 -2.31 -38.98
N VAL A 300 -21.43 -1.26 -38.96
CA VAL A 300 -22.28 -0.88 -37.83
C VAL A 300 -23.69 -1.46 -38.01
N GLY A 301 -24.07 -2.38 -37.14
CA GLY A 301 -25.44 -2.85 -36.97
C GLY A 301 -26.12 -2.11 -35.83
N ILE A 302 -27.30 -1.55 -36.05
CA ILE A 302 -28.21 -1.12 -34.99
C ILE A 302 -29.35 -2.14 -34.92
N GLY A 303 -29.59 -2.73 -33.75
CA GLY A 303 -30.59 -3.79 -33.58
C GLY A 303 -30.21 -5.17 -34.15
N THR A 304 -29.01 -5.35 -34.71
CA THR A 304 -28.50 -6.63 -35.22
C THR A 304 -27.08 -6.93 -34.75
N THR A 305 -26.78 -8.22 -34.59
CA THR A 305 -25.43 -8.77 -34.40
C THR A 305 -24.70 -9.02 -35.72
N SER A 306 -25.45 -9.06 -36.82
CA SER A 306 -25.01 -9.41 -38.16
C SER A 306 -25.43 -8.28 -39.12
N PRO A 307 -24.72 -7.14 -39.12
CA PRO A 307 -24.92 -6.12 -40.13
C PRO A 307 -24.54 -6.66 -41.51
N GLU A 308 -25.46 -6.54 -42.47
CA GLU A 308 -25.27 -6.96 -43.87
C GLU A 308 -24.75 -5.80 -44.73
N THR A 309 -24.82 -4.59 -44.21
CA THR A 309 -24.30 -3.34 -44.79
C THR A 309 -23.52 -2.57 -43.71
N THR A 310 -22.70 -1.59 -44.13
CA THR A 310 -21.88 -0.78 -43.22
C THR A 310 -22.68 0.02 -42.19
N ALA A 311 -23.99 0.22 -42.43
CA ALA A 311 -24.92 0.88 -41.52
C ALA A 311 -26.30 0.17 -41.56
N HIS A 312 -26.37 -1.05 -41.03
CA HIS A 312 -27.60 -1.85 -41.01
C HIS A 312 -28.45 -1.50 -39.77
N ILE A 313 -29.45 -0.64 -39.94
CA ILE A 313 -30.50 -0.44 -38.92
C ILE A 313 -31.54 -1.58 -39.06
N ALA A 314 -31.21 -2.73 -38.49
CA ALA A 314 -32.09 -3.90 -38.49
C ALA A 314 -33.30 -3.63 -37.60
N THR A 315 -34.47 -3.60 -38.23
CA THR A 315 -35.74 -3.20 -37.63
C THR A 315 -36.82 -4.15 -38.09
N THR A 316 -37.85 -4.32 -37.26
CA THR A 316 -39.10 -5.02 -37.66
C THR A 316 -40.07 -4.11 -38.42
N THR A 317 -39.73 -2.82 -38.58
CA THR A 317 -40.53 -1.76 -39.24
C THR A 317 -39.59 -0.69 -39.83
N GLY A 318 -39.86 -0.21 -41.05
CA GLY A 318 -38.96 0.61 -41.88
C GLY A 318 -38.46 1.98 -41.35
N ALA A 319 -37.72 2.68 -42.21
CA ALA A 319 -36.56 3.49 -41.80
C ALA A 319 -36.80 4.91 -41.22
N LEU A 320 -35.85 5.26 -40.35
CA LEU A 320 -35.29 6.57 -39.97
C LEU A 320 -36.10 7.87 -40.19
N ILE A 321 -36.23 8.65 -39.11
CA ILE A 321 -36.50 10.09 -39.14
C ILE A 321 -35.18 10.85 -39.36
N SER A 322 -35.09 11.68 -40.40
CA SER A 322 -34.01 12.68 -40.54
C SER A 322 -34.51 14.07 -40.16
N ASP A 323 -33.75 14.79 -39.32
CA ASP A 323 -33.95 16.24 -39.12
C ASP A 323 -32.86 17.04 -39.84
N TYR A 324 -33.23 18.23 -40.32
CA TYR A 324 -32.44 19.06 -41.21
C TYR A 324 -32.98 20.49 -41.08
N GLY A 325 -32.42 21.28 -40.14
CA GLY A 325 -32.81 22.67 -39.88
C GLY A 325 -31.68 23.52 -39.26
N SER A 326 -31.54 24.84 -39.47
CA SER A 326 -32.05 25.69 -40.56
C SER A 326 -31.11 26.89 -40.81
N ALA A 327 -30.42 26.95 -41.96
CA ALA A 327 -29.62 28.11 -42.40
C ALA A 327 -29.41 28.10 -43.94
N GLY A 328 -30.35 28.68 -44.70
CA GLY A 328 -30.28 28.74 -46.18
C GLY A 328 -31.12 27.71 -46.95
N GLY A 329 -32.08 27.05 -46.29
CA GLY A 329 -32.86 25.96 -46.86
C GLY A 329 -32.38 24.62 -46.31
N ARG A 330 -33.20 24.00 -45.46
CA ARG A 330 -32.94 22.70 -44.83
C ARG A 330 -34.30 22.01 -44.61
N GLY A 331 -34.40 20.69 -44.77
CA GLY A 331 -35.70 20.01 -44.70
C GLY A 331 -35.68 18.54 -44.32
N SER A 332 -36.41 18.21 -43.26
CA SER A 332 -36.51 16.89 -42.65
C SER A 332 -37.32 15.93 -43.51
N MET A 333 -36.93 14.66 -43.56
CA MET A 333 -37.77 13.63 -44.19
C MET A 333 -37.74 12.28 -43.46
N LEU A 334 -38.90 11.63 -43.48
CA LEU A 334 -39.15 10.28 -42.99
C LEU A 334 -39.38 9.40 -44.22
N TYR A 335 -38.60 8.33 -44.34
CA TYR A 335 -38.57 7.47 -45.53
C TYR A 335 -39.02 6.04 -45.19
N PHE A 336 -40.22 5.70 -45.62
CA PHE A 336 -40.72 4.33 -45.53
C PHE A 336 -40.36 3.57 -46.80
N GLY A 337 -39.65 2.46 -46.62
CA GLY A 337 -39.47 1.42 -47.63
C GLY A 337 -40.05 0.10 -47.13
N SER A 338 -40.77 -0.59 -48.00
CA SER A 338 -41.09 -2.01 -47.86
C SER A 338 -39.87 -2.89 -48.20
N TYR A 339 -39.96 -4.19 -47.88
CA TYR A 339 -38.97 -5.18 -48.32
C TYR A 339 -38.93 -5.33 -49.86
N ASP A 340 -40.04 -5.04 -50.55
CA ASP A 340 -40.19 -5.20 -52.00
C ASP A 340 -39.87 -3.94 -52.82
N GLN A 341 -39.44 -2.83 -52.19
CA GLN A 341 -38.97 -1.55 -52.78
C GLN A 341 -39.98 -0.74 -53.62
N TYR A 342 -40.96 -1.38 -54.29
CA TYR A 342 -41.99 -0.70 -55.07
C TYR A 342 -42.92 0.18 -54.21
N HIS A 343 -43.13 -0.22 -52.95
CA HIS A 343 -43.95 0.52 -51.97
C HIS A 343 -43.10 1.46 -51.11
N ASN A 344 -42.32 2.32 -51.77
CA ASN A 344 -41.62 3.42 -51.12
C ASN A 344 -42.53 4.65 -50.91
N PHE A 345 -42.28 5.41 -49.86
CA PHE A 345 -43.06 6.59 -49.49
C PHE A 345 -42.21 7.55 -48.64
N TYR A 346 -42.03 8.78 -49.11
CA TYR A 346 -41.40 9.84 -48.30
C TYR A 346 -42.40 10.93 -47.92
N ILE A 347 -42.28 11.40 -46.68
CA ILE A 347 -42.84 12.66 -46.21
C ILE A 347 -41.67 13.55 -45.84
N GLY A 348 -41.63 14.78 -46.35
CA GLY A 348 -40.65 15.75 -45.89
C GLY A 348 -40.60 17.03 -46.69
N ASN A 349 -39.82 18.00 -46.22
CA ASN A 349 -39.46 19.17 -46.99
C ASN A 349 -38.03 19.04 -47.54
N ASP A 350 -37.69 19.75 -48.62
CA ASP A 350 -36.37 19.61 -49.30
C ASP A 350 -35.46 20.83 -49.11
N GLY A 351 -35.90 21.81 -48.31
CA GLY A 351 -35.23 23.08 -48.09
C GLY A 351 -35.60 24.18 -49.09
N THR A 352 -36.27 23.85 -50.20
CA THR A 352 -36.79 24.80 -51.21
C THR A 352 -38.32 24.79 -51.26
N ASN A 353 -38.90 23.59 -51.28
CA ASN A 353 -40.31 23.33 -51.01
C ASN A 353 -40.50 23.14 -49.51
N TYR A 354 -41.61 23.64 -48.99
CA TYR A 354 -41.89 23.72 -47.55
C TYR A 354 -42.61 22.47 -47.04
N PHE A 355 -43.22 21.71 -47.95
CA PHE A 355 -43.68 20.34 -47.71
C PHE A 355 -43.78 19.59 -49.04
N SER A 356 -43.46 18.30 -49.04
CA SER A 356 -43.66 17.40 -50.17
C SER A 356 -44.09 16.01 -49.71
N ILE A 357 -45.05 15.43 -50.42
CA ILE A 357 -45.33 14.00 -50.39
C ILE A 357 -45.07 13.45 -51.79
N GLY A 358 -44.30 12.38 -51.85
CA GLY A 358 -44.17 11.60 -53.06
C GLY A 358 -43.80 10.15 -52.79
N GLN A 359 -44.02 9.37 -53.82
CA GLN A 359 -43.17 8.23 -54.12
C GLN A 359 -41.81 8.81 -54.57
N ALA A 360 -40.70 8.17 -54.20
CA ALA A 360 -39.54 8.17 -55.09
C ALA A 360 -39.97 7.52 -56.41
N GLY A 361 -39.25 7.76 -57.51
CA GLY A 361 -39.62 7.21 -58.81
C GLY A 361 -39.76 5.68 -58.78
N THR A 362 -40.31 5.12 -59.86
CA THR A 362 -40.30 3.67 -60.13
C THR A 362 -38.91 3.04 -60.15
N ASP A 363 -37.87 3.87 -60.19
CA ASP A 363 -36.52 3.53 -60.57
C ASP A 363 -35.65 3.31 -59.31
N ASP A 364 -36.00 2.30 -58.50
CA ASP A 364 -35.16 1.54 -57.54
C ASP A 364 -34.17 2.31 -56.61
N THR A 365 -34.33 3.62 -56.41
CA THR A 365 -33.30 4.49 -55.78
C THR A 365 -33.83 5.16 -54.51
N PRO A 366 -33.43 4.70 -53.29
CA PRO A 366 -34.05 5.17 -52.04
C PRO A 366 -33.87 6.66 -51.69
N ILE A 367 -32.87 7.35 -52.26
CA ILE A 367 -32.56 8.75 -51.90
C ILE A 367 -32.19 9.58 -53.15
N GLY A 368 -33.22 10.10 -53.83
CA GLY A 368 -33.08 10.96 -55.01
C GLY A 368 -32.88 10.18 -56.32
N ASN A 369 -33.04 10.79 -57.49
CA ASN A 369 -33.06 12.23 -57.78
C ASN A 369 -34.41 12.76 -58.30
N THR A 370 -35.15 11.97 -59.08
CA THR A 370 -36.47 12.34 -59.61
C THR A 370 -37.53 12.10 -58.55
N LYS A 371 -37.47 12.92 -57.49
CA LYS A 371 -38.61 13.15 -56.61
C LYS A 371 -39.77 13.57 -57.48
N ASN A 372 -40.84 12.78 -57.49
CA ASN A 372 -42.08 13.10 -58.19
C ASN A 372 -43.13 13.45 -57.13
N PRO A 373 -43.02 14.63 -56.47
CA PRO A 373 -43.94 15.02 -55.42
C PRO A 373 -45.32 15.19 -56.04
N LYS A 374 -46.19 14.20 -55.77
CA LYS A 374 -47.58 14.22 -56.21
C LYS A 374 -48.33 15.37 -55.53
N PHE A 375 -47.83 15.80 -54.37
CA PHE A 375 -48.25 16.97 -53.63
C PHE A 375 -47.02 17.80 -53.20
N THR A 376 -46.99 19.07 -53.60
CA THR A 376 -45.95 20.05 -53.23
C THR A 376 -46.60 21.27 -52.59
N VAL A 377 -45.98 21.82 -51.54
CA VAL A 377 -46.31 23.15 -51.00
C VAL A 377 -45.07 24.04 -51.05
N THR A 378 -45.15 25.18 -51.73
CA THR A 378 -44.05 26.14 -51.83
C THR A 378 -44.02 27.12 -50.65
N GLY A 379 -42.93 27.87 -50.49
CA GLY A 379 -42.84 28.94 -49.49
C GLY A 379 -43.82 30.09 -49.68
N GLY A 380 -44.45 30.22 -50.85
CA GLY A 380 -45.56 31.15 -51.09
C GLY A 380 -46.93 30.63 -50.64
N GLY A 381 -47.00 29.42 -50.06
CA GLY A 381 -48.25 28.76 -49.70
C GLY A 381 -49.01 28.17 -50.90
N TYR A 382 -48.37 28.09 -52.07
CA TYR A 382 -49.01 27.56 -53.29
C TYR A 382 -48.93 26.03 -53.31
N VAL A 383 -50.05 25.40 -53.65
CA VAL A 383 -50.18 23.94 -53.74
C VAL A 383 -50.00 23.48 -55.18
N GLY A 384 -48.98 22.66 -55.42
CA GLY A 384 -48.77 21.97 -56.68
C GLY A 384 -49.23 20.52 -56.59
N ILE A 385 -50.11 20.09 -57.52
CA ILE A 385 -50.46 18.68 -57.72
C ILE A 385 -49.94 18.25 -59.08
N GLY A 386 -49.01 17.30 -59.09
CA GLY A 386 -48.24 16.94 -60.30
C GLY A 386 -47.27 18.02 -60.79
N THR A 387 -46.97 19.03 -59.97
CA THR A 387 -45.98 20.08 -60.26
C THR A 387 -45.27 20.55 -58.98
N THR A 388 -44.02 20.96 -59.12
CA THR A 388 -43.20 21.64 -58.10
C THR A 388 -43.23 23.16 -58.21
N SER A 389 -43.62 23.69 -59.38
CA SER A 389 -43.66 25.12 -59.67
C SER A 389 -45.10 25.58 -59.95
N PRO A 390 -45.98 25.62 -58.94
CA PRO A 390 -47.34 26.12 -59.10
C PRO A 390 -47.34 27.61 -59.46
N SER A 391 -48.00 27.96 -60.56
CA SER A 391 -48.14 29.33 -61.06
C SER A 391 -49.25 30.14 -60.37
N HIS A 392 -50.11 29.47 -59.61
CA HIS A 392 -51.29 29.98 -58.92
C HIS A 392 -51.43 29.28 -57.56
N ASN A 393 -52.24 29.82 -56.65
CA ASN A 393 -52.45 29.28 -55.29
C ASN A 393 -52.75 27.78 -55.24
N LEU A 394 -53.47 27.27 -56.25
CA LEU A 394 -53.56 25.84 -56.57
C LEU A 394 -53.24 25.66 -58.05
N ASN A 395 -52.27 24.80 -58.36
CA ASN A 395 -51.90 24.44 -59.73
C ASN A 395 -51.93 22.92 -59.88
N VAL A 396 -52.94 22.40 -60.57
CA VAL A 396 -53.04 20.97 -60.91
C VAL A 396 -52.56 20.76 -62.34
N VAL A 397 -51.59 19.86 -62.54
CA VAL A 397 -51.18 19.41 -63.88
C VAL A 397 -51.95 18.12 -64.20
N GLY A 398 -53.09 18.28 -64.86
CA GLY A 398 -54.03 17.19 -65.18
C GLY A 398 -55.48 17.67 -65.11
N ASN A 399 -56.42 16.73 -65.22
CA ASN A 399 -57.85 17.03 -65.15
C ASN A 399 -58.29 17.17 -63.68
N VAL A 400 -59.02 18.24 -63.36
CA VAL A 400 -59.70 18.39 -62.07
C VAL A 400 -61.15 17.94 -62.22
N ASN A 401 -61.53 16.84 -61.58
CA ASN A 401 -62.93 16.42 -61.49
C ASN A 401 -63.59 17.10 -60.30
N ILE A 402 -64.46 18.08 -60.56
CA ILE A 402 -65.23 18.79 -59.52
C ILE A 402 -66.67 18.30 -59.57
N THR A 403 -67.05 17.46 -58.61
CA THR A 403 -68.39 16.84 -58.52
C THR A 403 -69.42 17.71 -57.78
N GLY A 404 -69.11 18.99 -57.56
CA GLY A 404 -69.97 19.99 -56.93
C GLY A 404 -69.75 21.37 -57.55
N ASN A 405 -70.26 22.42 -56.91
CA ASN A 405 -70.23 23.77 -57.48
C ASN A 405 -68.81 24.37 -57.49
N LEU A 406 -68.26 24.62 -58.69
CA LEU A 406 -67.10 25.49 -58.86
C LEU A 406 -67.56 26.97 -58.84
N LEU A 407 -67.41 27.63 -57.69
CA LEU A 407 -67.67 29.06 -57.57
C LEU A 407 -66.47 29.88 -58.08
N VAL A 408 -66.59 30.49 -59.27
CA VAL A 408 -65.58 31.42 -59.80
C VAL A 408 -66.06 32.86 -59.56
N GLY A 409 -65.38 33.58 -58.68
CA GLY A 409 -65.69 34.99 -58.36
C GLY A 409 -65.19 36.01 -59.41
N GLY A 410 -64.98 35.58 -60.65
CA GLY A 410 -64.35 36.37 -61.72
C GLY A 410 -64.41 35.65 -63.07
N CYS A 411 -63.72 36.17 -64.07
CA CYS A 411 -63.73 35.63 -65.43
C CYS A 411 -62.96 34.30 -65.52
N ILE A 412 -63.51 33.32 -66.26
CA ILE A 412 -62.77 32.11 -66.64
C ILE A 412 -62.03 32.40 -67.95
N GLN A 413 -60.74 32.09 -68.00
CA GLN A 413 -59.87 32.34 -69.15
C GLN A 413 -59.34 31.01 -69.70
N TYR A 414 -59.33 30.88 -71.03
CA TYR A 414 -59.03 29.63 -71.73
C TYR A 414 -57.98 29.86 -72.82
N ASN A 415 -57.04 28.92 -72.98
CA ASN A 415 -55.91 29.07 -73.91
C ASN A 415 -56.14 28.48 -75.31
N TYR A 416 -57.26 27.76 -75.51
CA TYR A 416 -57.67 27.18 -76.80
C TYR A 416 -59.21 27.18 -76.91
N ASN A 417 -59.73 26.94 -78.13
CA ASN A 417 -61.15 26.97 -78.44
C ASN A 417 -62.00 26.13 -77.48
N THR A 418 -62.91 26.78 -76.76
CA THR A 418 -63.80 26.14 -75.78
C THR A 418 -65.08 25.62 -76.41
N THR A 419 -65.32 24.32 -76.27
CA THR A 419 -66.68 23.81 -76.04
C THR A 419 -67.02 23.95 -74.56
N LEU A 420 -67.68 25.05 -74.20
CA LEU A 420 -68.48 25.10 -72.97
C LEU A 420 -69.69 24.19 -73.17
N GLY A 421 -69.51 22.90 -72.86
CA GLY A 421 -70.61 21.92 -72.87
C GLY A 421 -71.68 22.34 -71.86
N ALA A 422 -72.92 22.46 -72.32
CA ALA A 422 -74.04 22.77 -71.43
C ALA A 422 -74.24 21.65 -70.40
N CYS A 423 -74.69 22.01 -69.19
CA CYS A 423 -75.07 21.03 -68.19
C CYS A 423 -76.22 20.13 -68.65
N LEU A 424 -76.16 18.87 -68.20
CA LEU A 424 -77.28 18.00 -67.93
C LEU A 424 -77.32 17.75 -66.41
#